data_AF-A0A379UR17-F1
#
_entry.id   AF-A0A379UR17-F1
#
_cell.length_a   1.000
_cell.length_b   1.000
_cell.length_c   1.000
_cell.angle_alpha   90.00
_cell.angle_beta   90.00
_cell.angle_gamma   90.00
#
_symmetry.space_group_name_H-M   'P 1'
#
loop_
_entity.id
_entity.type
_entity.pdbx_description
1 polymer ?
#
loop_
_entity_poly.entity_id
_entity_poly.type
_entity_poly.pdbx_seq_one_letter_code
_entity_poly.pdbx_strand_id
1 'polypeptide(L)' 'MLTDSVETHKSRLRKAGFEHSELWFQCFNFGSLVALKAGAAA' A
#
# COMPACT_ATOMS: atom_id res chain seq x y z
N MET A 1 7.12 4.34 19.31
CA MET A 1 6.37 3.69 18.21
C MET A 1 7.36 3.25 17.16
N LEU A 2 7.38 1.98 16.79
CA LEU A 2 8.15 1.50 15.64
C LEU A 2 7.28 1.71 14.40
N THR A 3 7.70 2.61 13.50
CA THR A 3 7.00 2.83 12.23
C THR A 3 7.56 1.88 11.19
N ASP A 4 6.67 1.19 10.47
CA ASP A 4 7.06 0.37 9.33
C ASP A 4 7.40 1.26 8.14
N SER A 5 8.30 0.79 7.26
CA SER A 5 8.60 1.47 6.00
C SER A 5 7.44 1.33 5.00
N VAL A 6 7.38 2.25 4.02
CA VAL A 6 6.43 2.16 2.90
C VAL A 6 6.58 0.83 2.15
N GLU A 7 7.81 0.35 1.93
CA GLU A 7 8.10 -0.94 1.31
C GLU A 7 7.50 -2.12 2.09
N THR A 8 7.53 -2.06 3.42
CA THR A 8 6.93 -3.08 4.28
C THR A 8 5.42 -3.12 4.08
N HIS A 9 4.78 -1.95 4.04
CA HIS A 9 3.34 -1.86 3.76
C HIS A 9 2.99 -2.33 2.33
N LYS A 10 3.73 -1.92 1.30
CA LYS A 10 3.54 -2.39 -0.09
C LYS A 10 3.69 -3.91 -0.21
N SER A 11 4.69 -4.49 0.46
CA SER A 11 4.89 -5.94 0.49
C SER A 11 3.70 -6.68 1.13
N ARG A 12 3.14 -6.14 2.21
CA ARG A 12 1.93 -6.69 2.85
C ARG A 12 0.71 -6.58 1.94
N LEU A 13 0.49 -5.45 1.28
CA LEU A 13 -0.62 -5.25 0.35
C LEU A 13 -0.53 -6.21 -0.85
N ARG A 14 0.67 -6.40 -1.40
CA ARG A 14 0.91 -7.40 -2.46
C ARG A 14 0.60 -8.82 -1.97
N LYS A 15 1.06 -9.19 -0.77
CA LYS A 15 0.75 -10.51 -0.17
C LYS A 15 -0.74 -10.71 0.09
N ALA A 16 -1.49 -9.63 0.33
CA ALA A 16 -2.94 -9.64 0.51
C ALA A 16 -3.73 -9.71 -0.82
N GLY A 17 -3.04 -9.68 -1.97
CA GLY A 17 -3.68 -9.84 -3.28
C GLY A 17 -4.06 -8.53 -3.98
N PHE A 18 -3.50 -7.39 -3.56
CA PHE A 18 -3.61 -6.15 -4.34
C PHE A 18 -2.47 -6.08 -5.36
N GLU A 19 -2.77 -6.06 -6.66
CA GLU A 19 -1.72 -5.92 -7.69
C GLU A 19 -1.09 -4.52 -7.68
N HIS A 20 -1.86 -3.50 -7.32
CA HIS A 20 -1.42 -2.12 -7.32
C HIS A 20 -1.54 -1.53 -5.91
N SER A 21 -0.45 -0.94 -5.41
CA SER A 21 -0.49 -0.16 -4.18
C SER A 21 0.54 0.96 -4.22
N GLU A 22 0.12 2.17 -3.87
CA GLU A 22 0.96 3.36 -3.93
C GLU A 22 0.73 4.28 -2.73
N LEU A 23 1.75 5.09 -2.42
CA LEU A 23 1.63 6.14 -1.42
C LEU A 23 0.83 7.30 -2.01
N TRP A 24 -0.36 7.56 -1.47
CA TRP A 24 -1.21 8.67 -1.92
C TRP A 24 -0.79 9.98 -1.23
N PHE A 25 -0.54 9.93 0.08
CA PHE A 25 -0.25 11.13 0.86
C PHE A 25 0.80 10.85 1.93
N GLN A 26 1.65 11.82 2.22
CA GLN A 26 2.60 11.78 3.33
C GLN A 26 2.79 13.16 3.97
N CYS A 27 2.79 13.19 5.31
CA CYS A 27 3.14 14.34 6.12
C CYS A 27 4.10 13.88 7.23
N PHE A 28 5.35 14.33 7.17
CA PHE A 28 6.45 13.82 8.01
C PHE A 28 6.56 12.28 7.95
N ASN A 29 6.39 11.60 9.08
CA ASN A 29 6.44 10.14 9.21
C ASN A 29 5.05 9.47 9.18
N PHE A 30 4.00 10.22 8.84
CA PHE A 30 2.65 9.69 8.65
C PHE A 30 2.32 9.66 7.16
N GLY A 31 1.76 8.55 6.68
CA GLY A 31 1.37 8.40 5.29
C GLY A 31 0.10 7.58 5.12
N SER A 32 -0.52 7.72 3.95
CA SER A 32 -1.70 6.98 3.52
C SER A 32 -1.41 6.30 2.18
N LEU A 33 -1.64 4.99 2.10
CA LEU A 33 -1.50 4.21 0.88
C LEU A 33 -2.87 3.94 0.27
N VAL A 34 -2.94 3.98 -1.05
CA VAL A 34 -4.06 3.48 -1.85
C VAL A 34 -3.70 2.12 -2.42
N ALA A 35 -4.62 1.16 -2.35
CA ALA A 35 -4.45 -0.17 -2.94
C ALA A 35 -5.63 -0.48 -3.85
N LEU A 36 -5.35 -0.90 -5.08
CA LEU A 36 -6.35 -1.23 -6.09
C LEU A 36 -6.26 -2.72 -6.38
N LYS A 37 -7.41 -3.39 -6.28
CA LYS A 37 -7.57 -4.78 -6.72
C LYS A 37 -7.87 -4.74 -8.21
N ALA A 38 -7.20 -5.54 -9.03
CA ALA A 38 -7.58 -5.67 -10.43
C ALA A 38 -9.03 -6.14 -10.50
N GLY A 39 -9.81 -5.47 -11.34
CA GLY A 39 -11.12 -5.98 -11.71
C GLY A 39 -10.93 -7.33 -12.37
N ALA A 40 -11.83 -8.28 -12.08
CA ALA A 40 -11.98 -9.42 -12.97
C ALA A 40 -12.30 -8.85 -14.36
N ALA A 41 -11.39 -9.02 -15.32
CA ALA A 41 -11.75 -8.86 -16.71
C ALA A 41 -12.87 -9.87 -16.96
N ALA A 42 -14.10 -9.38 -17.10
CA ALA A 42 -15.25 -10.16 -17.51
C ALA A 42 -15.06 -10.65 -18.94
#